data_AF-A0A318PGZ1-F1
#
_entry.id   AF-A0A318PGZ1-F1
#
_cell.length_a   1.000
_cell.length_b   1.000
_cell.length_c   1.000
_cell.angle_alpha   90.00
_cell.angle_beta   90.00
_cell.angle_gamma   90.00
#
_symmetry.space_group_name_H-M   'P 1'
#
loop_
_entity.id
_entity.type
_entity.pdbx_description
1 polymer ?
#
loop_
_entity_poly.entity_id
_entity_poly.type
_entity_poly.pdbx_seq_one_letter_code
_entity_poly.pdbx_strand_id
1 'polypeptide(L)'
;MLGSLLIVFREVMEAGLIIGIVLAATQGIAGRGRWVAGGIAAGVAGAAVVAVFAGSLSAALSGNGQDVFSATILCIAVLMLGWHNIWMTRHGREMAGDMKALGTQVATGQRSLAAMAVVVAVAVLREGVEVVLFLYGIAVSTHSGPVPMLVGGLLGIVAGGGISWLLYRGLIVIPLHRLFAVTGLLIALLAAGMASQAAALLAGDDIVPALGYEVWDTSWLLSDGSMVGRAAKALVGYSDRPMGIQLVAWGATLAVMLIATRMVRRRPVTK
;
A
#
# COMPACT_ATOMS: atom_id res chain seq x y z
N MET A 1 -5.03 -10.15 7.39
CA MET A 1 -3.72 -10.11 8.10
C MET A 1 -2.54 -9.98 7.16
N LEU A 2 -2.32 -10.88 6.18
CA LEU A 2 -1.15 -10.80 5.30
C LEU A 2 -1.17 -9.58 4.37
N GLY A 3 -2.30 -9.30 3.70
CA GLY A 3 -2.42 -8.10 2.85
C GLY A 3 -2.20 -6.79 3.62
N SER A 4 -2.82 -6.67 4.81
CA SER A 4 -2.62 -5.50 5.67
C SER A 4 -1.18 -5.36 6.16
N LEU A 5 -0.52 -6.46 6.49
CA LEU A 5 0.91 -6.47 6.85
C LEU A 5 1.77 -5.97 5.70
N LEU A 6 1.60 -6.50 4.49
CA LEU A 6 2.46 -6.17 3.35
C LEU A 6 2.32 -4.71 2.91
N ILE A 7 1.10 -4.18 2.86
CA ILE A 7 0.86 -2.78 2.51
C ILE A 7 1.45 -1.87 3.58
N VAL A 8 1.08 -2.07 4.85
CA VAL A 8 1.55 -1.20 5.93
C VAL A 8 3.08 -1.29 6.06
N PHE A 9 3.65 -2.47 5.90
CA PHE A 9 5.10 -2.64 5.84
C PHE A 9 5.74 -1.76 4.76
N ARG A 10 5.19 -1.76 3.53
CA ARG A 10 5.73 -0.97 2.43
C ARG A 10 5.60 0.53 2.70
N GLU A 11 4.41 1.01 3.05
CA GLU A 11 4.21 2.45 3.22
C GLU A 11 5.02 2.99 4.42
N VAL A 12 5.13 2.21 5.50
CA VAL A 12 6.00 2.57 6.65
C VAL A 12 7.48 2.54 6.27
N MET A 13 7.90 1.61 5.42
CA MET A 13 9.26 1.59 4.87
C MET A 13 9.56 2.82 4.02
N GLU A 14 8.61 3.26 3.20
CA GLU A 14 8.75 4.44 2.34
C GLU A 14 8.80 5.73 3.17
N ALA A 15 7.87 5.90 4.11
CA ALA A 15 7.92 6.99 5.08
C ALA A 15 9.22 6.99 5.89
N GLY A 16 9.63 5.82 6.37
CA GLY A 16 10.84 5.63 7.17
C GLY A 16 12.12 5.98 6.39
N LEU A 17 12.18 5.69 5.10
CA LEU A 17 13.29 6.08 4.23
C LEU A 17 13.36 7.61 4.07
N ILE A 18 12.21 8.27 3.83
CA ILE A 18 12.14 9.73 3.73
C ILE A 18 12.62 10.39 5.04
N ILE A 19 12.09 9.92 6.17
CA ILE A 19 12.48 10.39 7.51
C ILE A 19 13.98 10.13 7.75
N GLY A 20 14.47 8.96 7.36
CA GLY A 20 15.88 8.57 7.48
C GLY A 20 16.82 9.48 6.68
N ILE A 21 16.44 9.85 5.45
CA ILE A 21 17.22 10.79 4.61
C ILE A 21 17.25 12.18 5.27
N VAL A 22 16.11 12.68 5.74
CA VAL A 22 16.02 13.98 6.42
C VAL A 22 16.84 13.99 7.72
N LEU A 23 16.77 12.91 8.50
CA LEU A 23 17.59 12.73 9.69
C LEU A 23 19.07 12.55 9.35
N ALA A 24 19.45 11.93 8.24
CA ALA A 24 20.85 11.84 7.86
C ALA A 24 21.40 13.23 7.44
N ALA A 25 20.61 13.98 6.67
CA ALA A 25 21.03 15.27 6.12
C ALA A 25 21.09 16.40 7.16
N THR A 26 20.33 16.30 8.26
CA THR A 26 20.33 17.28 9.36
C THR A 26 21.20 16.87 10.55
N GLN A 27 22.11 15.90 10.38
CA GLN A 27 23.03 15.52 11.46
C GLN A 27 23.84 16.72 11.95
N GLY A 28 23.90 16.89 13.27
CA GLY A 28 24.61 18.01 13.92
C GLY A 28 23.74 19.16 14.43
N ILE A 29 22.46 19.27 14.04
CA ILE A 29 21.58 20.36 14.49
C ILE A 29 20.91 20.01 15.84
N ALA A 30 21.05 20.87 16.84
CA ALA A 30 20.38 20.73 18.13
C ALA A 30 18.84 20.84 17.97
N GLY A 31 18.09 19.96 18.64
CA GLY A 31 16.62 20.00 18.64
C GLY A 31 15.92 19.42 17.39
N ARG A 32 16.66 18.99 16.36
CA ARG A 32 16.11 18.39 15.12
C ARG A 32 15.15 17.22 15.36
N GLY A 33 15.46 16.37 16.34
CA GLY A 33 14.66 15.18 16.64
C GLY A 33 13.25 15.52 17.11
N ARG A 34 13.09 16.64 17.83
CA ARG A 34 11.77 17.11 18.31
C ARG A 34 10.91 17.60 17.15
N TRP A 35 11.51 18.29 16.18
CA TRP A 35 10.81 18.75 14.98
C TRP A 35 10.40 17.61 14.06
N VAL A 36 11.29 16.63 13.86
CA VAL A 36 10.96 15.43 13.09
C VAL A 36 9.87 14.61 13.80
N ALA A 37 9.99 14.37 15.11
CA ALA A 37 8.98 13.68 15.89
C ALA A 37 7.63 14.43 15.87
N GLY A 38 7.65 15.76 15.97
CA GLY A 38 6.47 16.60 15.83
C GLY A 38 5.82 16.49 14.46
N GLY A 39 6.62 16.46 13.39
CA GLY A 39 6.14 16.21 12.03
C GLY A 39 5.49 14.84 11.88
N ILE A 40 6.15 13.78 12.38
CA ILE A 40 5.60 12.41 12.38
C ILE A 40 4.27 12.37 13.14
N ALA A 41 4.22 12.92 14.35
CA ALA A 41 3.02 12.95 15.16
C ALA A 41 1.88 13.70 14.46
N ALA A 42 2.16 14.84 13.83
CA ALA A 42 1.18 15.60 13.06
C ALA A 42 0.67 14.82 11.84
N GLY A 43 1.56 14.15 11.10
CA GLY A 43 1.18 13.32 9.95
C GLY A 43 0.32 12.12 10.36
N VAL A 44 0.70 11.40 11.42
CA VAL A 44 -0.08 10.29 11.97
C VAL A 44 -1.44 10.77 12.48
N ALA A 45 -1.50 11.91 13.17
CA ALA A 45 -2.76 12.49 13.62
C ALA A 45 -3.66 12.84 12.43
N GLY A 46 -3.12 13.44 11.37
CA GLY A 46 -3.88 13.71 10.15
C GLY A 46 -4.39 12.44 9.46
N ALA A 47 -3.56 11.40 9.38
CA ALA A 47 -3.98 10.10 8.83
C ALA A 47 -5.09 9.44 9.68
N ALA A 48 -5.01 9.56 11.02
CA ALA A 48 -6.05 9.08 11.91
C ALA A 48 -7.38 9.81 11.72
N VAL A 49 -7.35 11.13 11.49
CA VAL A 49 -8.54 11.91 11.12
C VAL A 49 -9.14 11.37 9.83
N VAL A 50 -8.33 11.16 8.79
CA VAL A 50 -8.82 10.58 7.51
C VAL A 50 -9.39 9.18 7.71
N ALA A 51 -8.80 8.35 8.59
CA ALA A 51 -9.32 7.03 8.93
C ALA A 51 -10.72 7.09 9.56
N VAL A 52 -10.95 8.03 10.48
CA VAL A 52 -12.26 8.24 11.10
C VAL A 52 -13.30 8.68 10.05
N PHE A 53 -12.94 9.61 9.17
CA PHE A 53 -13.82 10.05 8.08
C PHE A 53 -14.13 8.93 7.07
N ALA A 54 -13.14 8.10 6.74
CA ALA A 54 -13.35 6.94 5.86
C ALA A 54 -14.30 5.92 6.51
N GLY A 55 -14.13 5.65 7.82
CA GLY A 55 -15.00 4.76 8.58
C GLY A 55 -16.44 5.28 8.68
N SER A 56 -16.63 6.59 8.92
CA SER A 56 -17.96 7.17 9.01
C SER A 56 -18.68 7.21 7.65
N LEU A 57 -17.95 7.53 6.57
CA LEU A 57 -18.49 7.47 5.21
C LEU A 57 -18.93 6.05 4.84
N SER A 58 -18.15 5.05 5.22
CA SER A 58 -18.52 3.64 5.02
C SER A 58 -19.80 3.27 5.76
N ALA A 59 -19.97 3.71 7.01
CA ALA A 59 -21.14 3.41 7.81
C ALA A 59 -22.40 4.15 7.30
N ALA A 60 -22.24 5.35 6.74
CA ALA A 60 -23.34 6.09 6.15
C ALA A 60 -23.83 5.48 4.82
N LEU A 61 -22.97 4.72 4.14
CA LEU A 61 -23.25 4.09 2.85
C LEU A 61 -23.63 2.60 2.97
N SER A 62 -23.74 2.05 4.19
CA SER A 62 -24.27 0.69 4.38
C SER A 62 -25.79 0.68 4.12
N GLY A 63 -26.21 0.10 3.00
CA GLY A 63 -27.61 0.08 2.55
C GLY A 63 -27.77 -0.50 1.13
N ASN A 64 -28.92 -0.25 0.48
CA ASN A 64 -29.17 -0.70 -0.89
C ASN A 64 -28.12 -0.12 -1.87
N GLY A 65 -27.38 -1.00 -2.56
CA GLY A 65 -26.26 -0.63 -3.44
C GLY A 65 -24.86 -0.79 -2.82
N GLN A 66 -24.77 -1.43 -1.64
CA GLN A 66 -23.50 -1.72 -0.97
C GLN A 66 -22.51 -2.51 -1.85
N ASP A 67 -22.99 -3.42 -2.69
CA ASP A 67 -22.14 -4.25 -3.55
C ASP A 67 -21.51 -3.44 -4.68
N VAL A 68 -22.28 -2.58 -5.35
CA VAL A 68 -21.77 -1.62 -6.36
C VAL A 68 -20.78 -0.62 -5.74
N PHE A 69 -21.09 -0.09 -4.55
CA PHE A 69 -20.20 0.83 -3.84
C PHE A 69 -18.89 0.13 -3.46
N SER A 70 -18.98 -1.08 -2.92
CA SER A 70 -17.85 -1.94 -2.56
C SER A 70 -16.98 -2.26 -3.78
N ALA A 71 -17.59 -2.64 -4.89
CA ALA A 71 -16.89 -2.88 -6.15
C ALA A 71 -16.18 -1.62 -6.66
N THR A 72 -16.82 -0.46 -6.55
CA THR A 72 -16.24 0.85 -6.94
C THR A 72 -15.00 1.16 -6.12
N ILE A 73 -15.05 0.99 -4.80
CA ILE A 73 -13.90 1.19 -3.91
C ILE A 73 -12.76 0.23 -4.26
N LEU A 74 -13.08 -1.04 -4.52
CA LEU A 74 -12.07 -2.02 -4.92
C LEU A 74 -11.40 -1.63 -6.23
N CYS A 75 -12.17 -1.21 -7.24
CA CYS A 75 -11.63 -0.69 -8.49
C CYS A 75 -10.72 0.52 -8.27
N ILE A 76 -11.14 1.49 -7.46
CA ILE A 76 -10.31 2.66 -7.12
C ILE A 76 -9.03 2.23 -6.41
N ALA A 77 -9.12 1.31 -5.44
CA ALA A 77 -7.97 0.81 -4.71
C ALA A 77 -6.97 0.09 -5.62
N VAL A 78 -7.44 -0.72 -6.58
CA VAL A 78 -6.60 -1.40 -7.57
C VAL A 78 -5.89 -0.38 -8.47
N LEU A 79 -6.61 0.61 -8.99
CA LEU A 79 -6.03 1.66 -9.83
C LEU A 79 -4.99 2.48 -9.06
N MET A 80 -5.29 2.84 -7.82
CA MET A 80 -4.40 3.59 -6.95
C MET A 80 -3.14 2.78 -6.59
N LEU A 81 -3.26 1.50 -6.24
CA LEU A 81 -2.13 0.59 -6.00
C LEU A 81 -1.24 0.47 -7.24
N GLY A 82 -1.85 0.30 -8.42
CA GLY A 82 -1.14 0.27 -9.70
C GLY A 82 -0.38 1.57 -9.97
N TRP A 83 -1.07 2.70 -9.86
CA TRP A 83 -0.49 4.01 -10.08
C TRP A 83 0.68 4.30 -9.14
N HIS A 84 0.51 4.10 -7.82
CA HIS A 84 1.55 4.39 -6.82
C HIS A 84 2.78 3.50 -6.99
N ASN A 85 2.58 2.19 -7.21
CA ASN A 85 3.67 1.24 -7.43
C ASN A 85 4.51 1.64 -8.67
N ILE A 86 3.85 2.03 -9.76
CA ILE A 86 4.52 2.52 -10.97
C ILE A 86 5.20 3.88 -10.73
N TRP A 87 4.52 4.81 -10.06
CA TRP A 87 5.03 6.16 -9.80
C TRP A 87 6.30 6.14 -8.96
N MET A 88 6.32 5.34 -7.89
CA MET A 88 7.48 5.15 -7.02
C MET A 88 8.67 4.55 -7.76
N THR A 89 8.42 3.61 -8.68
CA THR A 89 9.47 3.02 -9.52
C THR A 89 10.17 4.07 -10.41
N ARG A 90 9.44 5.12 -10.83
CA ARG A 90 9.96 6.18 -11.69
C ARG A 90 10.58 7.36 -10.92
N HIS A 91 9.89 7.86 -9.89
CA HIS A 91 10.25 9.11 -9.21
C HIS A 91 10.97 8.90 -7.87
N GLY A 92 11.15 7.66 -7.40
CA GLY A 92 11.78 7.39 -6.11
C GLY A 92 13.20 7.96 -5.97
N ARG A 93 13.99 8.01 -7.06
CA ARG A 93 15.33 8.62 -7.06
C ARG A 93 15.30 10.14 -6.94
N GLU A 94 14.37 10.78 -7.62
CA GLU A 94 14.20 12.24 -7.61
C GLU A 94 13.71 12.69 -6.23
N MET A 95 12.70 12.01 -5.69
CA MET A 95 12.20 12.24 -4.34
C MET A 95 13.30 12.07 -3.27
N ALA A 96 14.15 11.06 -3.39
CA ALA A 96 15.30 10.90 -2.49
C ALA A 96 16.33 12.04 -2.63
N GLY A 97 16.53 12.55 -3.86
CA GLY A 97 17.37 13.72 -4.13
C GLY A 97 16.81 14.99 -3.51
N ASP A 98 15.52 15.25 -3.67
CA ASP A 98 14.83 16.42 -3.12
C ASP A 98 14.82 16.41 -1.59
N MET A 99 14.55 15.25 -0.97
CA MET A 99 14.61 15.11 0.49
C MET A 99 16.01 15.34 1.03
N LYS A 100 17.04 14.88 0.31
CA LYS A 100 18.44 15.15 0.65
C LYS A 100 18.76 16.65 0.52
N ALA A 101 18.37 17.28 -0.58
CA ALA A 101 18.58 18.71 -0.82
C ALA A 101 17.89 19.56 0.24
N LEU A 102 16.64 19.25 0.58
CA LEU A 102 15.90 19.91 1.65
C LEU A 102 16.63 19.78 2.99
N GLY A 103 17.06 18.56 3.35
CA GLY A 103 17.80 18.33 4.58
C GLY A 103 19.12 19.11 4.64
N THR A 104 19.84 19.20 3.51
CA THR A 104 21.06 20.04 3.40
C THR A 104 20.74 21.52 3.54
N GLN A 105 19.68 22.04 2.90
CA GLN A 105 19.27 23.44 3.02
C GLN A 105 18.91 23.81 4.46
N VAL A 106 18.31 22.88 5.21
CA VAL A 106 18.01 23.05 6.63
C VAL A 106 19.31 23.05 7.45
N ALA A 107 20.25 22.16 7.13
CA ALA A 107 21.56 22.12 7.79
C ALA A 107 22.40 23.37 7.54
N THR A 108 22.31 23.97 6.36
CA THR A 108 23.00 25.23 6.01
C THR A 108 22.23 26.49 6.44
N GLY A 109 21.10 26.35 7.15
CA GLY A 109 20.30 27.48 7.64
C GLY A 109 19.49 28.23 6.59
N GLN A 110 19.42 27.73 5.35
CA GLN A 110 18.63 28.32 4.26
C GLN A 110 17.12 28.03 4.42
N ARG A 111 16.77 26.98 5.17
CA ARG A 111 15.39 26.59 5.49
C ARG A 111 15.25 26.36 6.99
N SER A 112 14.07 26.66 7.54
CA SER A 112 13.80 26.48 8.96
C SER A 112 13.55 25.01 9.34
N LEU A 113 13.84 24.65 10.59
CA LEU A 113 13.48 23.34 11.16
C LEU A 113 11.96 23.09 11.12
N ALA A 114 11.15 24.15 11.16
CA ALA A 114 9.70 24.08 11.00
C ALA A 114 9.31 23.66 9.57
N ALA A 115 9.96 24.17 8.53
CA ALA A 115 9.71 23.76 7.15
C ALA A 115 10.01 22.27 6.94
N MET A 116 11.07 21.76 7.56
CA MET A 116 11.38 20.32 7.59
C MET A 116 10.27 19.52 8.28
N ALA A 117 9.80 19.97 9.44
CA ALA A 117 8.73 19.30 10.18
C ALA A 117 7.43 19.21 9.36
N VAL A 118 7.08 20.27 8.62
CA VAL A 118 5.93 20.28 7.71
C VAL A 118 6.11 19.26 6.59
N VAL A 119 7.28 19.19 5.96
CA VAL A 119 7.54 18.21 4.90
C VAL A 119 7.44 16.78 5.43
N VAL A 120 8.01 16.50 6.61
CA VAL A 120 7.87 15.20 7.26
C VAL A 120 6.40 14.91 7.57
N ALA A 121 5.65 15.88 8.07
CA ALA A 121 4.23 15.72 8.37
C ALA A 121 3.42 15.39 7.10
N VAL A 122 3.65 16.10 6.00
CA VAL A 122 2.96 15.86 4.72
C VAL A 122 3.34 14.50 4.14
N ALA A 123 4.62 14.11 4.22
CA ALA A 123 5.05 12.79 3.76
C ALA A 123 4.37 11.67 4.56
N VAL A 124 4.40 11.75 5.90
CA VAL A 124 3.77 10.76 6.77
C VAL A 124 2.24 10.77 6.61
N LEU A 125 1.63 11.94 6.43
CA LEU A 125 0.20 12.06 6.15
C LEU A 125 -0.16 11.34 4.85
N ARG A 126 0.59 11.58 3.76
CA ARG A 126 0.37 10.93 2.47
C ARG A 126 0.40 9.42 2.64
N GLU A 127 1.52 8.87 3.14
CA GLU A 127 1.65 7.41 3.32
C GLU A 127 0.58 6.84 4.26
N GLY A 128 0.22 7.59 5.31
CA GLY A 128 -0.85 7.20 6.23
C GLY A 128 -2.24 7.17 5.58
N VAL A 129 -2.56 8.13 4.70
CA VAL A 129 -3.81 8.14 3.94
C VAL A 129 -3.88 6.95 2.98
N GLU A 130 -2.78 6.62 2.32
CA GLU A 130 -2.71 5.44 1.46
C GLU A 130 -2.96 4.15 2.24
N VAL A 131 -2.31 4.00 3.40
CA VAL A 131 -2.58 2.88 4.32
C VAL A 131 -4.06 2.79 4.66
N VAL A 132 -4.70 3.89 5.04
CA VAL A 132 -6.12 3.91 5.40
C VAL A 132 -7.00 3.44 4.24
N LEU A 133 -6.79 3.99 3.04
CA LEU A 133 -7.58 3.67 1.85
C LEU A 133 -7.40 2.20 1.43
N PHE A 134 -6.17 1.68 1.46
CA PHE A 134 -5.89 0.31 1.08
C PHE A 134 -6.37 -0.71 2.12
N LEU A 135 -6.21 -0.41 3.41
CA LEU A 135 -6.77 -1.27 4.47
C LEU A 135 -8.28 -1.34 4.37
N TYR A 136 -8.93 -0.23 4.03
CA TYR A 136 -10.36 -0.20 3.78
C TYR A 136 -10.75 -1.07 2.56
N GLY A 137 -10.02 -0.95 1.44
CA GLY A 137 -10.21 -1.84 0.28
C GLY A 137 -10.03 -3.32 0.63
N ILE A 138 -9.05 -3.66 1.46
CA ILE A 138 -8.89 -5.03 1.96
C ILE A 138 -10.09 -5.46 2.79
N ALA A 139 -10.53 -4.62 3.74
CA ALA A 139 -11.67 -4.93 4.61
C ALA A 139 -12.91 -5.31 3.80
N VAL A 140 -13.17 -4.56 2.72
CA VAL A 140 -14.25 -4.83 1.77
C VAL A 140 -14.01 -6.14 0.99
N SER A 141 -12.79 -6.37 0.48
CA SER A 141 -12.52 -7.55 -0.34
C SER A 141 -12.56 -8.88 0.42
N THR A 142 -11.91 -8.96 1.58
CA THR A 142 -11.68 -10.23 2.28
C THR A 142 -12.68 -10.51 3.39
N HIS A 143 -13.71 -9.65 3.57
CA HIS A 143 -14.70 -9.72 4.66
C HIS A 143 -14.07 -10.05 6.02
N SER A 144 -12.83 -9.59 6.21
CA SER A 144 -12.01 -10.02 7.32
C SER A 144 -12.41 -9.25 8.56
N GLY A 145 -12.49 -9.94 9.69
CA GLY A 145 -12.74 -9.29 10.97
C GLY A 145 -11.70 -8.18 11.25
N PRO A 146 -12.07 -7.14 12.01
CA PRO A 146 -11.19 -6.01 12.29
C PRO A 146 -9.89 -6.43 13.01
N VAL A 147 -9.95 -7.49 13.82
CA VAL A 147 -8.81 -7.99 14.60
C VAL A 147 -7.65 -8.49 13.72
N PRO A 148 -7.83 -9.44 12.78
CA PRO A 148 -6.78 -9.83 11.82
C PRO A 148 -6.18 -8.68 11.01
N MET A 149 -6.97 -7.64 10.73
CA MET A 149 -6.50 -6.48 9.98
C MET A 149 -5.58 -5.61 10.84
N LEU A 150 -6.01 -5.29 12.07
CA LEU A 150 -5.22 -4.53 13.05
C LEU A 150 -3.91 -5.23 13.41
N VAL A 151 -3.95 -6.54 13.65
CA VAL A 151 -2.73 -7.33 13.94
C VAL A 151 -1.76 -7.26 12.76
N GLY A 152 -2.26 -7.44 11.53
CA GLY A 152 -1.43 -7.33 10.33
C GLY A 152 -0.82 -5.93 10.18
N GLY A 153 -1.62 -4.88 10.40
CA GLY A 153 -1.15 -3.49 10.34
C GLY A 153 -0.09 -3.18 11.39
N LEU A 154 -0.29 -3.59 12.65
CA LEU A 154 0.69 -3.42 13.72
C LEU A 154 2.00 -4.15 13.41
N LEU A 155 1.93 -5.39 12.92
CA LEU A 155 3.11 -6.14 12.49
C LEU A 155 3.83 -5.42 11.33
N GLY A 156 3.08 -4.85 10.38
CA GLY A 156 3.63 -4.04 9.30
C GLY A 156 4.37 -2.79 9.81
N ILE A 157 3.80 -2.07 10.79
CA ILE A 157 4.43 -0.89 11.41
C ILE A 157 5.72 -1.30 12.12
N VAL A 158 5.69 -2.36 12.92
CA VAL A 158 6.86 -2.84 13.68
C VAL A 158 7.96 -3.31 12.74
N ALA A 159 7.62 -4.11 11.73
CA ALA A 159 8.60 -4.63 10.77
C ALA A 159 9.17 -3.52 9.88
N GLY A 160 8.32 -2.64 9.33
CA GLY A 160 8.73 -1.56 8.45
C GLY A 160 9.52 -0.48 9.18
N GLY A 161 9.07 -0.11 10.39
CA GLY A 161 9.79 0.81 11.26
C GLY A 161 11.13 0.25 11.71
N GLY A 162 11.17 -1.04 12.06
CA GLY A 162 12.39 -1.75 12.44
C GLY A 162 13.43 -1.76 11.33
N ILE A 163 13.05 -2.15 10.11
CA ILE A 163 13.96 -2.16 8.96
C ILE A 163 14.40 -0.72 8.60
N SER A 164 13.49 0.26 8.60
CA SER A 164 13.83 1.66 8.34
C SER A 164 14.84 2.21 9.35
N TRP A 165 14.69 1.86 10.63
CA TRP A 165 15.62 2.25 11.69
C TRP A 165 16.99 1.59 11.53
N LEU A 166 17.03 0.30 11.18
CA LEU A 166 18.28 -0.43 10.93
C LEU A 166 19.05 0.15 9.73
N LEU A 167 18.33 0.52 8.67
CA LEU A 167 18.89 1.21 7.50
C LEU A 167 19.43 2.59 7.88
N TYR A 168 18.67 3.38 8.65
CA TYR A 168 19.10 4.71 9.12
C TYR A 168 20.39 4.65 9.94
N ARG A 169 20.52 3.65 10.81
CA ARG A 169 21.75 3.45 11.60
C ARG A 169 22.91 2.84 10.82
N GLY A 170 22.68 2.42 9.57
CA GLY A 170 23.70 1.75 8.75
C GLY A 170 24.07 0.34 9.22
N LEU A 171 23.24 -0.29 10.07
CA LEU A 171 23.49 -1.65 10.56
C LEU A 171 23.27 -2.71 9.47
N ILE A 172 22.46 -2.39 8.46
CA ILE A 172 22.15 -3.28 7.34
C ILE A 172 22.23 -2.48 6.04
N VAL A 173 22.83 -3.07 5.01
CA VAL A 173 22.85 -2.53 3.65
C VAL A 173 21.96 -3.43 2.78
N ILE A 174 20.67 -3.10 2.68
CA ILE A 174 19.73 -3.83 1.83
C ILE A 174 19.67 -3.12 0.46
N PRO A 175 19.80 -3.86 -0.65
CA PRO A 175 19.51 -3.29 -1.97
C PRO A 175 18.02 -2.96 -2.07
N LEU A 176 17.65 -1.69 -1.84
CA LEU A 176 16.27 -1.20 -1.86
C LEU A 176 15.54 -1.57 -3.15
N HIS A 177 16.24 -1.60 -4.28
CA HIS A 177 15.68 -1.99 -5.58
C HIS A 177 15.18 -3.45 -5.62
N ARG A 178 15.75 -4.36 -4.82
CA ARG A 178 15.27 -5.75 -4.71
C ARG A 178 14.10 -5.83 -3.75
N LEU A 179 14.18 -5.13 -2.62
CA LEU A 179 13.10 -5.08 -1.64
C LEU A 179 11.81 -4.57 -2.30
N PHE A 180 11.88 -3.41 -2.97
CA PHE A 180 10.74 -2.83 -3.68
C PHE A 180 10.27 -3.67 -4.87
N ALA A 181 11.15 -4.43 -5.53
CA ALA A 181 10.73 -5.34 -6.59
C ALA A 181 9.90 -6.52 -6.04
N VAL A 182 10.32 -7.09 -4.92
CA VAL A 182 9.60 -8.21 -4.28
C VAL A 182 8.28 -7.73 -3.69
N THR A 183 8.29 -6.65 -2.92
CA THR A 183 7.04 -6.10 -2.35
C THR A 183 6.10 -5.60 -3.44
N GLY A 184 6.63 -4.98 -4.51
CA GLY A 184 5.84 -4.55 -5.67
C GLY A 184 5.18 -5.71 -6.41
N LEU A 185 5.84 -6.86 -6.52
CA LEU A 185 5.23 -8.08 -7.09
C LEU A 185 4.12 -8.62 -6.18
N LEU A 186 4.34 -8.67 -4.87
CA LEU A 186 3.33 -9.11 -3.91
C LEU A 186 2.10 -8.20 -3.93
N ILE A 187 2.29 -6.89 -4.06
CA ILE A 187 1.19 -5.92 -4.20
C ILE A 187 0.47 -6.08 -5.53
N ALA A 188 1.17 -6.41 -6.62
CA ALA A 188 0.52 -6.69 -7.90
C ALA A 188 -0.41 -7.91 -7.81
N LEU A 189 0.00 -8.96 -7.07
CA LEU A 189 -0.85 -10.11 -6.80
C LEU A 189 -2.05 -9.74 -5.93
N LEU A 190 -1.84 -8.93 -4.89
CA LEU A 190 -2.91 -8.45 -4.02
C LEU A 190 -3.94 -7.62 -4.81
N ALA A 191 -3.48 -6.69 -5.64
CA ALA A 191 -4.32 -5.86 -6.49
C ALA A 191 -5.10 -6.70 -7.51
N ALA A 192 -4.46 -7.70 -8.12
CA ALA A 192 -5.16 -8.65 -8.99
C ALA A 192 -6.26 -9.42 -8.23
N GLY A 193 -6.01 -9.80 -6.98
CA GLY A 193 -7.03 -10.42 -6.12
C GLY A 193 -8.19 -9.47 -5.76
N MET A 194 -7.90 -8.20 -5.48
CA MET A 194 -8.94 -7.19 -5.26
C MET A 194 -9.78 -6.94 -6.52
N ALA A 195 -9.16 -6.94 -7.71
CA ALA A 195 -9.85 -6.80 -8.98
C ALA A 195 -10.77 -7.99 -9.28
N SER A 196 -10.28 -9.21 -8.99
CA SER A 196 -11.09 -10.44 -9.04
C SER A 196 -12.33 -10.31 -8.15
N GLN A 197 -12.16 -9.85 -6.90
CA GLN A 197 -13.27 -9.65 -5.98
C GLN A 197 -14.24 -8.55 -6.43
N ALA A 198 -13.75 -7.46 -7.03
CA ALA A 198 -14.60 -6.42 -7.59
C ALA A 198 -15.46 -6.97 -8.75
N ALA A 199 -14.86 -7.75 -9.65
CA ALA A 199 -15.58 -8.43 -10.72
C ALA A 199 -16.61 -9.43 -10.18
N ALA A 200 -16.32 -10.07 -9.03
CA ALA A 200 -17.26 -10.96 -8.37
C ALA A 200 -18.53 -10.25 -7.90
N LEU A 201 -18.37 -9.10 -7.24
CA LEU A 201 -19.49 -8.29 -6.75
C LEU A 201 -20.35 -7.79 -7.92
N LEU A 202 -19.71 -7.29 -8.98
CA LEU A 202 -20.42 -6.81 -10.17
C LEU A 202 -21.15 -7.92 -10.94
N ALA A 203 -20.62 -9.15 -10.90
CA ALA A 203 -21.29 -10.30 -11.50
C ALA A 203 -22.46 -10.82 -10.65
N GLY A 204 -22.37 -10.68 -9.31
CA GLY A 204 -23.47 -11.00 -8.40
C GLY A 204 -24.69 -10.11 -8.57
N ASP A 205 -24.47 -8.84 -8.96
CA ASP A 205 -25.52 -7.85 -9.24
C ASP A 205 -26.02 -7.87 -10.71
N ASP A 206 -25.64 -8.87 -11.50
CA ASP A 206 -25.94 -8.98 -12.95
C ASP A 206 -25.47 -7.77 -13.80
N ILE A 207 -24.54 -6.95 -13.29
CA ILE A 207 -23.96 -5.81 -14.02
C ILE A 207 -22.96 -6.29 -15.07
N VAL A 208 -22.20 -7.34 -14.76
CA VAL A 208 -21.19 -7.92 -15.64
C VAL A 208 -21.49 -9.41 -15.83
N PRO A 209 -21.41 -9.97 -17.05
CA PRO A 209 -21.63 -11.39 -17.26
C PRO A 209 -20.59 -12.20 -16.47
N ALA A 210 -21.05 -13.19 -15.69
CA ALA A 210 -20.19 -14.06 -14.89
C ALA A 210 -19.17 -14.86 -15.73
N LEU A 211 -19.44 -15.03 -17.04
CA LEU A 211 -18.65 -15.87 -17.97
C LEU A 211 -18.49 -17.31 -17.44
N GLY A 212 -19.57 -17.87 -16.90
CA GLY A 212 -19.59 -19.15 -16.20
C GLY A 212 -19.44 -18.98 -14.69
N TYR A 213 -20.36 -19.58 -13.92
CA TYR A 213 -20.42 -19.44 -12.47
C TYR A 213 -19.41 -20.34 -11.72
N GLU A 214 -18.98 -21.44 -12.33
CA GLU A 214 -17.95 -22.33 -11.80
C GLU A 214 -17.07 -22.82 -12.96
N VAL A 215 -15.87 -22.23 -13.14
CA VAL A 215 -14.94 -22.63 -14.21
C VAL A 215 -14.17 -23.91 -13.84
N TRP A 216 -13.82 -24.06 -12.56
CA TRP A 216 -13.21 -25.27 -12.01
C TRP A 216 -13.53 -25.42 -10.52
N ASP A 217 -13.35 -26.63 -9.98
CA ASP A 217 -13.40 -26.91 -8.54
C ASP A 217 -12.04 -27.43 -8.07
N THR A 218 -11.30 -26.61 -7.31
CA THR A 218 -9.98 -26.97 -6.75
C THR A 218 -10.05 -27.22 -5.24
N SER A 219 -11.26 -27.35 -4.68
CA SER A 219 -11.48 -27.58 -3.25
C SER A 219 -10.81 -28.86 -2.73
N TRP A 220 -10.60 -29.84 -3.62
CA TRP A 220 -9.91 -31.10 -3.32
C TRP A 220 -8.41 -30.94 -3.03
N LEU A 221 -7.76 -29.91 -3.59
CA LEU A 221 -6.32 -29.65 -3.43
C LEU A 221 -6.06 -28.52 -2.43
N LEU A 222 -6.86 -27.44 -2.49
CA LEU A 222 -6.72 -26.29 -1.62
C LEU A 222 -8.11 -25.68 -1.35
N SER A 223 -8.70 -26.02 -0.21
CA SER A 223 -10.00 -25.45 0.19
C SER A 223 -9.86 -24.05 0.77
N ASP A 224 -10.85 -23.19 0.50
CA ASP A 224 -10.92 -21.82 1.03
C ASP A 224 -10.93 -21.77 2.57
N GLY A 225 -11.31 -22.87 3.23
CA GLY A 225 -11.31 -23.01 4.69
C GLY A 225 -9.93 -23.28 5.31
N SER A 226 -8.95 -23.76 4.53
CA SER A 226 -7.62 -24.09 5.03
C SER A 226 -6.78 -22.83 5.31
N MET A 227 -5.83 -22.91 6.24
CA MET A 227 -4.96 -21.77 6.58
C MET A 227 -4.11 -21.32 5.37
N VAL A 228 -3.70 -22.28 4.53
CA VAL A 228 -2.96 -22.04 3.28
C VAL A 228 -3.89 -21.48 2.20
N GLY A 229 -5.11 -21.99 2.07
CA GLY A 229 -6.13 -21.46 1.15
C GLY A 229 -6.51 -20.02 1.46
N ARG A 230 -6.71 -19.67 2.74
CA ARG A 230 -6.92 -18.27 3.17
C ARG A 230 -5.72 -17.38 2.90
N ALA A 231 -4.50 -17.89 3.05
CA ALA A 231 -3.29 -17.15 2.72
C ALA A 231 -3.17 -16.91 1.20
N ALA A 232 -3.45 -17.93 0.39
CA ALA A 232 -3.48 -17.83 -1.07
C ALA A 232 -4.59 -16.90 -1.56
N LYS A 233 -5.79 -16.96 -0.97
CA LYS A 233 -6.89 -16.03 -1.22
C LYS A 233 -6.51 -14.60 -0.86
N ALA A 234 -5.86 -14.39 0.29
CA ALA A 234 -5.44 -13.07 0.73
C ALA A 234 -4.26 -12.48 -0.05
N LEU A 235 -3.35 -13.31 -0.60
CA LEU A 235 -2.15 -12.84 -1.32
C LEU A 235 -2.35 -12.79 -2.83
N VAL A 236 -3.08 -13.75 -3.37
CA VAL A 236 -3.21 -13.99 -4.81
C VAL A 236 -4.67 -13.80 -5.26
N GLY A 237 -5.64 -13.71 -4.37
CA GLY A 237 -7.06 -13.70 -4.76
C GLY A 237 -7.56 -15.05 -5.27
N TYR A 238 -6.91 -16.14 -4.84
CA TYR A 238 -7.35 -17.50 -5.12
C TYR A 238 -8.78 -17.73 -4.61
N SER A 239 -9.60 -18.39 -5.44
CA SER A 239 -10.90 -18.94 -5.07
C SER A 239 -10.94 -20.39 -5.52
N ASP A 240 -11.43 -21.27 -4.65
CA ASP A 240 -11.68 -22.67 -4.94
C ASP A 240 -12.72 -22.90 -6.05
N ARG A 241 -13.65 -21.95 -6.24
CA ARG A 241 -14.67 -21.92 -7.30
C ARG A 241 -14.77 -20.56 -7.98
N PRO A 242 -13.84 -20.22 -8.89
CA PRO A 242 -13.85 -18.92 -9.52
C PRO A 242 -14.86 -18.82 -10.66
N MET A 243 -15.47 -17.64 -10.79
CA MET A 243 -16.22 -17.25 -11.99
C MET A 243 -15.26 -16.92 -13.14
N GLY A 244 -15.71 -17.07 -14.39
CA GLY A 244 -14.85 -16.76 -15.55
C GLY A 244 -14.38 -15.31 -15.57
N ILE A 245 -15.25 -14.38 -15.20
CA ILE A 245 -14.91 -12.95 -15.15
C ILE A 245 -13.86 -12.62 -14.08
N GLN A 246 -13.85 -13.35 -12.95
CA GLN A 246 -12.85 -13.19 -11.89
C GLN A 246 -11.44 -13.53 -12.40
N LEU A 247 -11.31 -14.62 -13.16
CA LEU A 247 -10.02 -15.02 -13.76
C LEU A 247 -9.53 -14.01 -14.79
N VAL A 248 -10.44 -13.48 -15.62
CA VAL A 248 -10.11 -12.44 -16.59
C VAL A 248 -9.67 -11.16 -15.89
N ALA A 249 -10.41 -10.68 -14.89
CA ALA A 249 -10.07 -9.49 -14.13
C ALA A 249 -8.73 -9.63 -13.40
N TRP A 250 -8.48 -10.79 -12.79
CA TRP A 250 -7.21 -11.13 -12.15
C TRP A 250 -6.04 -11.09 -13.14
N GLY A 251 -6.16 -11.84 -14.24
CA GLY A 251 -5.12 -11.98 -15.25
C GLY A 251 -4.81 -10.67 -15.96
N ALA A 252 -5.85 -9.91 -16.32
CA ALA A 252 -5.71 -8.60 -16.93
C ALA A 252 -5.00 -7.60 -15.99
N THR A 253 -5.42 -7.52 -14.73
CA THR A 253 -4.81 -6.62 -13.74
C THR A 253 -3.34 -6.95 -13.51
N LEU A 254 -3.03 -8.24 -13.32
CA LEU A 254 -1.65 -8.68 -13.11
C LEU A 254 -0.78 -8.41 -14.34
N ALA A 255 -1.27 -8.72 -15.54
CA ALA A 255 -0.55 -8.46 -16.79
C ALA A 255 -0.26 -6.97 -16.97
N VAL A 256 -1.27 -6.10 -16.77
CA VAL A 256 -1.12 -4.65 -16.87
C VAL A 256 -0.08 -4.13 -15.88
N MET A 257 -0.16 -4.50 -14.59
CA MET A 257 0.80 -4.04 -13.59
C MET A 257 2.23 -4.53 -13.86
N LEU A 258 2.41 -5.78 -14.29
CA LEU A 258 3.73 -6.34 -14.61
C LEU A 258 4.32 -5.70 -15.87
N ILE A 259 3.52 -5.52 -16.93
CA ILE A 259 3.95 -4.87 -18.17
C ILE A 259 4.32 -3.42 -17.89
N ALA A 260 3.46 -2.67 -17.20
CA ALA A 260 3.70 -1.27 -16.88
C ALA A 260 4.98 -1.08 -16.05
N THR A 261 5.16 -1.89 -15.00
CA THR A 261 6.38 -1.86 -14.17
C THR A 261 7.63 -2.21 -14.98
N ARG A 262 7.56 -3.19 -15.90
CA ARG A 262 8.67 -3.54 -16.79
C ARG A 262 8.99 -2.44 -17.79
N MET A 263 7.98 -1.80 -18.37
CA MET A 263 8.16 -0.70 -19.32
C MET A 263 8.83 0.51 -18.67
N VAL A 264 8.43 0.83 -17.45
CA VAL A 264 8.97 1.97 -16.68
C VAL A 264 10.42 1.71 -16.27
N ARG A 265 10.76 0.48 -15.83
CA ARG A 265 12.15 0.09 -15.53
C ARG A 265 13.09 0.15 -16.74
N ARG A 266 12.57 0.01 -17.96
CA ARG A 266 13.37 -0.02 -19.20
C ARG A 266 13.66 1.35 -19.80
N ARG A 267 12.99 2.42 -19.35
CA ARG A 267 13.31 3.77 -19.82
C ARG A 267 14.53 4.30 -19.04
N PRO A 268 15.72 4.41 -19.66
CA PRO A 268 16.81 5.12 -19.02
C PRO A 268 16.35 6.56 -18.77
N VAL A 269 16.63 7.09 -17.59
CA VAL A 269 16.47 8.51 -17.30
C VAL A 269 17.44 9.24 -18.23
N THR A 270 16.93 9.77 -19.34
CA THR A 270 17.64 10.76 -20.14
C THR A 270 17.91 11.95 -19.22
N LYS A 271 19.18 12.13 -18.86
CA LYS A 271 19.69 13.32 -18.18
C LYS A 271 19.59 14.52 -19.10
#